data_AF-A6G811-F1
#
_entry.id   AF-A6G811-F1
#
_cell.length_a   1.000
_cell.length_b   1.000
_cell.length_c   1.000
_cell.angle_alpha   90.00
_cell.angle_beta   90.00
_cell.angle_gamma   90.00
#
_symmetry.space_group_name_H-M   'P 1'
#
loop_
_entity.id
_entity.type
_entity.pdbx_description
1 polymer ?
#
loop_
_entity_poly.entity_id
_entity_poly.type
_entity_poly.pdbx_seq_one_letter_code
_entity_poly.pdbx_strand_id
1 'polypeptide(L)'
;MIQYDPSVIQSFANGLYAQADELERSHAFSYGVIGCLLGGLGGYFVGVAVIDDWGAFLALPVAVAAAAAMAKHGAEVGRRKGFGLRLRAQTALCQVQIELNGRPRQPTHASAHAQPR
;
A
#
# COMPACT_ATOMS: atom_id res chain seq x y z
N MET A 1 -3.65 -12.36 35.82
CA MET A 1 -2.82 -12.26 34.61
C MET A 1 -3.75 -12.05 33.45
N ILE A 2 -3.56 -11.01 32.63
CA ILE A 2 -4.40 -10.78 31.45
C ILE A 2 -4.10 -11.91 30.45
N GLN A 3 -5.14 -12.58 29.95
CA GLN A 3 -5.00 -13.65 28.98
C GLN A 3 -4.62 -13.02 27.62
N TYR A 4 -3.47 -13.42 27.08
CA TYR A 4 -3.03 -12.93 25.78
C TYR A 4 -3.98 -13.40 24.68
N ASP A 5 -4.50 -12.45 23.91
CA ASP A 5 -5.37 -12.67 22.77
C ASP A 5 -4.65 -12.27 21.46
N PRO A 6 -4.25 -13.25 20.62
CA PRO A 6 -3.57 -12.97 19.34
C PRO A 6 -4.47 -12.24 18.32
N SER A 7 -5.79 -12.29 18.50
CA SER A 7 -6.74 -11.69 17.54
C SER A 7 -6.62 -10.16 17.52
N VAL A 8 -6.26 -9.54 18.64
CA VAL A 8 -6.06 -8.10 18.75
C VAL A 8 -4.92 -7.65 17.85
N ILE A 9 -3.79 -8.35 17.86
CA ILE A 9 -2.64 -7.98 17.04
C ILE A 9 -2.91 -8.27 15.56
N GLN A 10 -3.64 -9.34 15.23
CA GLN A 10 -4.10 -9.58 13.86
C GLN A 10 -5.02 -8.46 13.36
N SER A 11 -5.97 -7.99 14.18
CA SER A 11 -6.85 -6.88 13.82
C SER A 11 -6.07 -5.58 13.57
N PHE A 12 -5.04 -5.31 14.38
CA PHE A 12 -4.15 -4.18 14.21
C PHE A 12 -3.34 -4.28 12.91
N ALA A 13 -2.77 -5.45 12.62
CA ALA A 13 -2.04 -5.70 11.37
C ALA A 13 -2.95 -5.53 10.14
N ASN A 14 -4.19 -6.02 10.20
CA ASN A 14 -5.18 -5.83 9.13
C ASN A 14 -5.52 -4.35 8.93
N GLY A 15 -5.64 -3.58 10.01
CA GLY A 15 -5.83 -2.13 9.95
C GLY A 15 -4.66 -1.41 9.25
N LEU A 16 -3.42 -1.82 9.53
CA LEU A 16 -2.24 -1.28 8.87
C LEU A 16 -2.20 -1.61 7.37
N TYR A 17 -2.62 -2.82 6.97
CA TYR A 17 -2.74 -3.18 5.56
C TYR A 17 -3.81 -2.35 4.85
N ALA A 18 -4.98 -2.20 5.45
CA ALA A 18 -6.06 -1.39 4.90
C ALA A 18 -5.62 0.07 4.71
N GLN A 19 -4.93 0.64 5.70
CA GLN A 19 -4.37 2.00 5.59
C GLN A 19 -3.31 2.09 4.48
N ALA A 20 -2.47 1.07 4.30
CA ALA A 20 -1.48 1.04 3.23
C ALA A 20 -2.14 1.11 1.85
N ASP A 21 -3.22 0.35 1.64
CA ASP A 21 -3.94 0.29 0.38
C ASP A 21 -4.76 1.57 0.12
N GLU A 22 -5.30 2.18 1.17
CA GLU A 22 -5.96 3.49 1.09
C GLU A 22 -4.97 4.61 0.74
N LEU A 23 -3.78 4.59 1.32
CA LEU A 23 -2.70 5.53 0.99
C LEU A 23 -2.25 5.40 -0.47
N GLU A 24 -2.11 4.18 -0.97
CA GLU A 24 -1.77 3.93 -2.37
C GLU A 24 -2.82 4.51 -3.32
N ARG A 25 -4.11 4.25 -3.04
CA ARG A 25 -5.23 4.68 -3.88
C ARG A 25 -5.44 6.20 -3.83
N SER A 26 -5.38 6.79 -2.63
CA SER A 26 -5.57 8.24 -2.44
C SER A 26 -4.45 9.06 -3.07
N HIS A 27 -3.20 8.60 -3.00
CA HIS A 27 -2.08 9.28 -3.64
C HIS A 27 -2.12 9.09 -5.16
N ALA A 28 -2.42 7.90 -5.67
CA ALA A 28 -2.60 7.69 -7.10
C ALA A 28 -3.70 8.61 -7.67
N PHE A 29 -4.82 8.77 -6.95
CA PHE A 29 -5.90 9.66 -7.34
C PHE A 29 -5.48 11.14 -7.30
N SER A 30 -4.94 11.62 -6.18
CA SER A 30 -4.55 13.03 -6.01
C SER A 30 -3.52 13.49 -7.04
N TYR A 31 -2.47 12.70 -7.26
CA TYR A 31 -1.46 13.00 -8.27
C TYR A 31 -2.01 12.84 -9.70
N GLY A 32 -2.95 11.92 -9.93
CA GLY A 32 -3.67 11.81 -11.20
C GLY A 32 -4.49 13.06 -11.52
N VAL A 33 -5.20 13.62 -10.55
CA VAL A 33 -5.96 14.88 -10.70
C VAL A 33 -5.02 16.03 -11.03
N ILE A 34 -3.91 16.18 -10.29
CA ILE A 34 -2.90 17.21 -10.57
C ILE A 34 -2.30 17.03 -11.96
N GLY A 35 -2.00 15.79 -12.36
CA GLY A 35 -1.52 15.45 -13.70
C GLY A 35 -2.51 15.81 -14.80
N CYS A 36 -3.80 15.59 -14.57
CA CYS A 36 -4.85 15.94 -15.52
C CYS A 36 -4.98 17.47 -15.67
N LEU A 37 -4.92 18.21 -14.56
CA LEU A 37 -4.96 19.68 -14.58
C LEU A 37 -3.74 20.27 -15.30
N LEU A 38 -2.53 19.85 -14.94
CA LEU A 38 -1.30 20.33 -15.56
C LEU A 38 -1.17 19.89 -17.02
N GLY A 39 -1.57 18.66 -17.32
CA GLY A 39 -1.59 18.13 -18.69
C GLY A 39 -2.59 18.87 -19.56
N GLY A 40 -3.80 19.13 -19.08
CA GLY A 40 -4.81 19.91 -19.78
C GLY A 40 -4.35 21.35 -20.02
N LEU A 41 -3.73 21.99 -19.02
CA LEU A 41 -3.18 23.33 -19.16
C LEU A 41 -2.03 23.36 -20.19
N GLY A 42 -1.10 22.41 -20.09
CA GLY A 42 0.02 22.29 -21.02
C GLY A 42 -0.42 22.00 -22.45
N GLY A 43 -1.39 21.10 -22.63
CA GLY A 43 -2.00 20.79 -23.92
C GLY A 43 -2.70 22.00 -24.53
N TYR A 44 -3.45 22.77 -23.72
CA TYR A 44 -4.04 24.03 -24.16
C TYR A 44 -2.99 25.03 -24.63
N PHE A 45 -1.91 25.23 -23.86
CA PHE A 45 -0.82 26.12 -24.26
C PHE A 45 -0.10 25.66 -25.54
N VAL A 46 0.13 24.35 -25.72
CA VAL A 46 0.69 23.80 -26.96
C VAL A 46 -0.24 24.05 -28.16
N GLY A 47 -1.55 23.86 -27.96
CA GLY A 47 -2.54 24.10 -29.02
C GLY A 47 -2.65 25.55 -29.45
N VAL A 48 -2.41 26.51 -28.55
CA VAL A 48 -2.45 27.95 -28.85
C VAL A 48 -1.10 28.49 -29.34
N ALA A 49 0.02 27.95 -28.86
CA ALA A 49 1.36 28.43 -29.19
C ALA A 49 1.84 27.96 -30.58
N VAL A 50 1.33 26.83 -31.06
CA VAL A 50 1.62 26.31 -32.39
C VAL A 50 0.53 26.81 -33.35
N ILE A 51 0.88 27.77 -34.21
CA ILE A 51 -0.04 28.54 -35.05
C ILE A 51 -0.48 27.79 -36.32
N ASP A 52 -0.09 26.52 -36.47
CA ASP A 52 -0.46 25.64 -37.59
C ASP A 52 -1.31 24.45 -37.10
N ASP A 53 -1.95 23.73 -38.03
CA ASP A 53 -2.83 22.55 -37.76
C ASP A 53 -2.19 21.47 -36.86
N TRP A 54 -0.87 21.47 -36.75
CA TRP A 54 -0.10 20.60 -35.87
C TRP A 54 -0.32 20.87 -34.38
N GLY A 55 -0.68 22.09 -33.98
CA GLY A 55 -0.90 22.45 -32.57
C GLY A 55 -2.03 21.66 -31.93
N ALA A 56 -3.15 21.55 -32.63
CA ALA A 56 -4.31 20.75 -32.19
C ALA A 56 -3.98 19.25 -32.14
N PHE A 57 -3.16 18.76 -33.08
CA PHE A 57 -2.73 17.37 -33.11
C PHE A 57 -1.81 17.00 -31.93
N LEU A 58 -0.93 17.91 -31.51
CA LEU A 58 0.01 17.69 -30.41
C LEU A 58 -0.58 17.96 -29.02
N ALA A 59 -1.62 18.79 -28.92
CA ALA A 59 -2.24 19.16 -27.64
C ALA A 59 -2.73 17.96 -26.82
N LEU A 60 -3.44 17.02 -27.45
CA LEU A 60 -3.99 15.84 -26.78
C LEU A 60 -2.89 14.85 -26.33
N PRO A 61 -1.92 14.44 -27.18
CA PRO A 61 -0.79 13.61 -26.76
C PRO A 61 0.00 14.20 -25.60
N VAL A 62 0.27 15.51 -25.62
CA VAL A 62 1.00 16.20 -24.54
C VAL A 62 0.22 16.14 -23.22
N ALA A 63 -1.08 16.42 -23.27
CA ALA A 63 -1.94 16.36 -22.09
C ALA A 63 -1.99 14.94 -21.49
N VAL A 64 -2.17 13.92 -22.34
CA VAL A 64 -2.20 12.51 -21.93
C VAL A 64 -0.85 12.07 -21.37
N ALA A 65 0.26 12.43 -22.01
CA ALA A 65 1.59 12.07 -21.54
C ALA A 65 1.92 12.68 -20.17
N ALA A 66 1.59 13.96 -19.96
CA ALA A 66 1.77 14.64 -18.69
C ALA A 66 0.91 14.02 -17.57
N ALA A 67 -0.36 13.72 -17.86
CA ALA A 67 -1.25 13.05 -16.92
C ALA A 67 -0.75 11.64 -16.55
N ALA A 68 -0.31 10.86 -17.53
CA ALA A 68 0.22 9.52 -17.32
C ALA A 68 1.52 9.53 -16.50
N ALA A 69 2.43 10.48 -16.76
CA ALA A 69 3.67 10.63 -16.02
C ALA A 69 3.42 10.97 -14.55
N MET A 70 2.52 11.92 -14.27
CA MET A 70 2.16 12.31 -12.91
C MET A 70 1.43 11.20 -12.16
N ALA A 71 0.51 10.48 -12.81
CA ALA A 71 -0.17 9.33 -12.21
C ALA A 71 0.81 8.21 -11.81
N LYS A 72 1.79 7.91 -12.68
CA LYS A 72 2.86 6.94 -12.37
C LYS A 72 3.68 7.37 -11.16
N HIS A 73 4.07 8.64 -11.11
CA HIS A 73 4.85 9.18 -10.01
C HIS A 73 4.07 9.13 -8.68
N GLY A 74 2.79 9.52 -8.71
CA GLY A 74 1.90 9.43 -7.55
C GLY A 74 1.72 8.02 -7.00
N ALA A 75 1.54 7.04 -7.88
CA ALA A 75 1.45 5.63 -7.49
C ALA A 75 2.73 5.14 -6.81
N GLU A 76 3.90 5.54 -7.29
CA GLU A 76 5.17 5.16 -6.66
C GLU A 76 5.34 5.78 -5.27
N VAL A 77 4.99 7.06 -5.10
CA VAL A 77 5.00 7.72 -3.79
C VAL A 77 4.03 7.02 -2.82
N GLY A 78 2.83 6.68 -3.30
CA GLY A 78 1.84 5.91 -2.53
C GLY A 78 2.40 4.56 -2.06
N ARG A 79 2.99 3.78 -2.98
CA ARG A 79 3.62 2.48 -2.66
C ARG A 79 4.72 2.59 -1.61
N ARG A 80 5.60 3.60 -1.71
CA ARG A 80 6.70 3.80 -0.75
C ARG A 80 6.18 4.08 0.66
N LYS A 81 5.14 4.92 0.78
CA LYS A 81 4.51 5.20 2.07
C LYS A 81 3.74 3.99 2.62
N GLY A 82 2.99 3.29 1.78
CA GLY A 82 2.26 2.08 2.14
C GLY A 82 3.19 0.94 2.57
N PHE A 83 4.37 0.82 1.98
CA PHE A 83 5.37 -0.19 2.36
C PHE A 83 5.76 -0.12 3.84
N GLY A 84 5.89 1.08 4.41
CA GLY A 84 6.20 1.25 5.83
C GLY A 84 5.11 0.69 6.75
N LEU A 85 3.84 0.83 6.38
CA LEU A 85 2.71 0.27 7.12
C LEU A 85 2.68 -1.27 7.00
N ARG A 86 2.90 -1.79 5.79
CA ARG A 86 3.01 -3.24 5.55
C ARG A 86 4.16 -3.86 6.36
N LEU A 87 5.31 -3.19 6.43
CA LEU A 87 6.45 -3.65 7.23
C LEU A 87 6.11 -3.73 8.73
N ARG A 88 5.45 -2.69 9.26
CA ARG A 88 4.99 -2.68 10.67
C ARG A 88 3.99 -3.80 10.95
N ALA A 89 3.06 -4.06 10.03
CA ALA A 89 2.12 -5.15 10.14
C ALA A 89 2.84 -6.52 10.21
N GLN A 90 3.82 -6.74 9.34
CA GLN A 90 4.62 -7.96 9.34
C GLN A 90 5.44 -8.12 10.62
N THR A 91 6.03 -7.03 11.15
CA THR A 91 6.75 -7.09 12.43
C THR A 91 5.83 -7.49 13.57
N ALA A 92 4.61 -6.94 13.64
CA ALA A 92 3.63 -7.29 14.66
C ALA A 92 3.21 -8.77 14.57
N LEU A 93 2.95 -9.28 13.36
CA LEU A 93 2.61 -10.70 13.15
C LEU A 93 3.77 -11.63 13.51
N CYS A 94 5.02 -11.23 13.23
CA CYS A 94 6.21 -11.99 13.63
C CYS A 94 6.31 -12.11 15.15
N GLN A 95 6.06 -11.02 15.88
CA GLN A 95 6.05 -11.04 17.36
C GLN A 95 5.01 -12.00 17.92
N VAL A 96 3.79 -12.01 17.35
CA VAL A 96 2.75 -12.99 17.72
C VAL A 96 3.26 -14.40 17.53
N GLN A 97 3.90 -14.70 16.40
CA GLN A 97 4.40 -16.05 16.13
C GLN A 97 5.52 -16.45 17.09
N ILE A 98 6.40 -15.52 17.47
CA ILE A 98 7.46 -15.75 18.46
C ILE A 98 6.84 -16.10 19.83
N GLU A 99 5.82 -15.35 20.26
CA GLU A 99 5.13 -15.61 21.52
C GLU A 99 4.38 -16.96 21.49
N LEU A 100 3.71 -17.28 20.38
CA LEU A 100 3.03 -18.56 20.21
C LEU A 100 4.00 -19.74 20.21
N ASN A 101 5.15 -19.60 19.54
CA ASN A 101 6.19 -20.63 19.50
C ASN A 101 6.92 -20.77 20.84
N GLY A 102 7.05 -19.68 21.60
CA GLY A 102 7.69 -19.63 22.91
C GLY A 102 6.81 -20.17 24.05
N ARG A 103 5.52 -20.43 23.80
CA ARG A 103 4.64 -21.06 24.79
C ARG A 103 5.13 -22.49 25.05
N PRO A 104 5.36 -22.86 26.33
CA PRO A 104 5.62 -24.25 26.67
C PRO A 104 4.48 -25.10 26.12
N ARG A 105 4.80 -26.08 25.27
CA ARG A 105 3.82 -27.11 24.93
C ARG A 105 3.49 -27.81 26.24
N GLN A 106 2.27 -27.65 26.73
CA GLN A 106 1.83 -28.43 27.88
C GLN A 106 2.06 -29.90 27.51
N PRO A 107 2.84 -30.66 28.31
CA PRO A 107 3.06 -32.05 28.02
C PRO A 107 1.69 -32.72 27.98
N THR A 108 1.33 -33.24 26.81
CA THR A 108 0.09 -33.97 26.61
C THR A 108 0.07 -35.06 27.67
N HIS A 109 -0.88 -35.03 28.60
CA HIS A 109 -1.02 -36.00 29.71
C HIS A 109 -1.21 -37.47 29.23
N ALA A 110 -1.13 -37.73 27.93
CA ALA A 110 -1.26 -39.02 27.29
C ALA A 110 -0.02 -39.94 27.42
N SER A 111 1.17 -39.44 27.80
CA SER A 111 2.38 -40.27 27.93
C SER A 111 2.72 -40.71 29.36
N ALA A 112 1.96 -40.29 30.37
CA ALA A 112 2.24 -40.64 31.78
C ALA A 112 1.85 -42.08 32.18
N HIS A 113 1.18 -42.85 31.30
CA HIS A 113 0.75 -44.22 31.60
C HIS A 113 1.55 -45.33 30.90
N ALA A 114 2.56 -45.00 30.09
CA ALA A 114 3.38 -46.00 29.40
C ALA A 114 4.69 -46.30 30.17
N GLN A 115 4.58 -46.88 31.36
CA GLN A 115 5.71 -47.54 32.02
C GLN A 115 5.33 -48.99 32.36
N PRO A 116 5.57 -49.97 31.48
CA PRO A 116 5.70 -51.35 31.88
C PRO A 116 7.14 -51.64 32.31
N ARG A 117 7.22 -52.54 33.29
CA ARG A 117 8.36 -52.93 34.13
C ARG A 117 9.52 -53.55 33.37
#